data_AF-A0A351JAA8-F1
#
_entry.id   AF-A0A351JAA8-F1
#
_cell.length_a   1.000
_cell.length_b   1.000
_cell.length_c   1.000
_cell.angle_alpha   90.00
_cell.angle_beta   90.00
_cell.angle_gamma   90.00
#
_symmetry.space_group_name_H-M   'P 1'
#
loop_
_entity.id
_entity.type
_entity.pdbx_description
1 polymer ?
#
loop_
_entity_poly.entity_id
_entity_poly.type
_entity_poly.pdbx_seq_one_letter_code
_entity_poly.pdbx_strand_id
1 'polypeptide(L)'
;MKRVRLLIVAFLVLALLLLLGCAGRNAGNSRNEDEKSGSWEQRGRMVEEIAIAAKSADTVRMDLRFGAAEFRLRPANMSPLAEGQIVYYDHRLVPEIIDDNNYVKISQETSGIAGSLDNIKTEWNLNLSTRQV
;
A
#
# COMPACT_ATOMS: atom_id res chain seq x y z
N MET A 1 -45.86 51.42 -33.27
CA MET A 1 -44.67 51.47 -32.39
C MET A 1 -44.78 50.67 -31.07
N LYS A 2 -45.97 50.32 -30.54
CA LYS A 2 -46.10 49.51 -29.30
C LYS A 2 -45.82 48.01 -29.48
N ARG A 3 -46.15 47.43 -30.64
CA ARG A 3 -45.97 45.98 -30.92
C ARG A 3 -44.50 45.57 -31.11
N VAL A 4 -43.66 46.46 -31.64
CA VAL A 4 -42.21 46.22 -31.81
C VAL A 4 -41.50 46.16 -30.46
N ARG A 5 -41.89 47.00 -29.49
CA ARG A 5 -41.32 46.99 -28.14
C ARG A 5 -41.67 45.71 -27.37
N LEU A 6 -42.87 45.18 -27.57
CA LEU A 6 -43.31 43.91 -26.97
C LEU A 6 -42.53 42.70 -27.49
N LEU A 7 -42.21 42.68 -28.80
CA LEU A 7 -41.38 41.63 -29.39
C LEU A 7 -39.93 41.68 -28.89
N ILE A 8 -39.36 42.87 -28.69
CA ILE A 8 -38.01 43.05 -28.15
C ILE A 8 -37.92 42.57 -26.70
N VAL A 9 -38.93 42.88 -25.87
CA VAL A 9 -38.97 42.43 -24.47
C VAL A 9 -39.16 40.91 -24.40
N ALA A 10 -40.02 40.33 -25.24
CA ALA A 10 -40.17 38.88 -25.30
C ALA A 10 -38.87 38.16 -25.74
N PHE A 11 -38.14 38.74 -26.69
CA PHE A 11 -36.84 38.21 -27.11
C PHE A 11 -35.78 38.30 -26.01
N LEU A 12 -35.75 39.39 -25.24
CA LEU A 12 -34.82 39.55 -24.11
C LEU A 12 -35.11 38.56 -22.98
N VAL A 13 -36.38 38.29 -22.67
CA VAL A 13 -36.76 37.29 -21.66
C VAL A 13 -36.41 35.87 -22.11
N LEU A 14 -36.62 35.55 -23.39
CA LEU A 14 -36.25 34.25 -23.96
C LEU A 14 -34.72 34.05 -23.98
N ALA A 15 -33.95 35.09 -24.34
CA ALA A 15 -32.49 35.06 -24.31
C ALA A 15 -31.93 34.92 -22.88
N LEU A 16 -32.57 35.54 -21.88
CA LEU A 16 -32.20 35.39 -20.48
C LEU A 16 -32.43 33.96 -19.96
N LEU A 17 -33.52 33.31 -20.37
CA LEU A 17 -33.81 31.91 -20.03
C LEU A 17 -32.86 30.92 -20.71
N LEU A 18 -32.43 31.22 -21.94
CA LEU A 18 -31.40 30.42 -22.63
C LEU A 18 -30.01 30.54 -21.98
N LEU A 19 -29.66 31.70 -21.42
CA LEU A 19 -28.41 31.88 -20.67
C LEU A 19 -28.42 31.17 -19.30
N LEU A 20 -29.59 31.06 -18.65
CA LEU A 20 -29.75 30.32 -17.39
C LEU A 20 -29.79 28.79 -17.60
N GLY A 21 -30.15 28.32 -18.80
CA GLY A 21 -30.21 26.89 -19.14
C GLY A 21 -28.87 26.21 -19.45
N CYS A 22 -27.76 26.95 -19.51
CA CYS A 22 -26.44 26.38 -19.81
C CYS A 22 -25.55 26.12 -18.58
N ALA A 23 -26.01 26.42 -17.37
CA ALA A 23 -25.28 26.14 -16.12
C ALA A 23 -25.50 24.71 -15.57
N GLY A 24 -25.96 23.78 -16.41
CA GLY A 24 -26.16 22.36 -16.10
C GLY A 24 -25.26 21.46 -16.93
N ARG A 25 -23.99 21.83 -17.16
CA ARG A 25 -23.00 20.94 -17.79
C ARG A 25 -21.89 20.65 -16.81
N ASN A 26 -21.93 19.43 -16.27
CA ASN A 26 -20.82 18.68 -15.72
C ASN A 26 -19.86 19.47 -14.82
N ALA A 27 -20.30 19.71 -13.58
CA ALA A 27 -19.38 19.47 -12.47
C ALA A 27 -19.19 17.96 -12.33
N GLY A 28 -18.56 17.34 -13.34
CA GLY A 28 -17.75 16.14 -13.14
C GLY A 28 -16.53 16.56 -12.34
N ASN A 29 -16.76 17.08 -11.14
CA ASN A 29 -15.72 17.31 -10.17
C ASN A 29 -15.30 15.91 -9.79
N SER A 30 -14.13 15.52 -10.32
CA SER A 30 -13.28 14.44 -9.84
C SER A 30 -13.32 14.43 -8.32
N ARG A 31 -14.28 13.69 -7.78
CA ARG A 31 -14.58 13.65 -6.37
C ARG A 31 -13.64 12.60 -5.81
N ASN A 32 -12.45 13.08 -5.45
CA ASN A 32 -11.49 12.47 -4.53
C ASN A 32 -11.46 10.93 -4.58
N GLU A 33 -10.74 10.35 -5.53
CA GLU A 33 -10.22 8.99 -5.33
C GLU A 33 -8.95 8.97 -4.43
N ASP A 34 -8.56 10.11 -3.85
CA ASP A 34 -7.46 10.19 -2.89
C ASP A 34 -7.93 10.15 -1.42
N GLU A 35 -9.23 10.04 -1.14
CA GLU A 35 -9.77 9.98 0.24
C GLU A 35 -9.76 8.57 0.86
N LYS A 36 -8.71 7.78 0.57
CA LYS A 36 -8.38 6.57 1.36
C LYS A 36 -6.90 6.46 1.72
N SER A 37 -6.14 7.56 1.72
CA SER A 37 -4.86 7.60 2.44
C SER A 37 -5.09 7.79 3.95
N GLY A 38 -5.87 6.90 4.57
CA GLY A 38 -5.83 6.78 6.04
C GLY A 38 -4.40 6.46 6.45
N SER A 39 -3.90 7.11 7.51
CA SER A 39 -2.57 6.80 8.07
C SER A 39 -2.44 5.29 8.28
N TRP A 40 -1.26 4.72 8.03
CA TRP A 40 -0.98 3.28 8.21
C TRP A 40 -1.36 2.80 9.62
N GLU A 41 -1.35 3.69 10.61
CA GLU A 41 -1.79 3.45 11.99
C GLU A 41 -3.26 2.98 12.10
N GLN A 42 -4.11 3.36 11.14
CA GLN A 42 -5.53 3.01 11.11
C GLN A 42 -5.81 1.66 10.43
N ARG A 43 -4.84 1.12 9.67
CA ARG A 43 -5.02 -0.08 8.83
C ARG A 43 -4.83 -1.41 9.58
N GLY A 44 -4.56 -1.32 10.88
CA GLY A 44 -4.36 -2.49 11.76
C GLY A 44 -2.93 -3.02 11.65
N ARG A 45 -2.33 -3.30 12.80
CA ARG A 45 -0.98 -3.87 12.89
C ARG A 45 -1.07 -5.39 12.82
N MET A 46 -0.45 -5.98 11.81
CA MET A 46 -0.27 -7.43 11.67
C MET A 46 1.16 -7.81 12.02
N VAL A 47 1.35 -8.99 12.60
CA VAL A 47 2.66 -9.51 13.02
C VAL A 47 2.77 -10.93 12.49
N GLU A 48 3.84 -11.19 11.74
CA GLU A 48 4.29 -12.53 11.40
C GLU A 48 5.49 -12.88 12.29
N GLU A 49 5.36 -13.92 13.10
CA GLU A 49 6.47 -14.47 13.86
C GLU A 49 7.28 -15.41 12.96
N ILE A 50 8.58 -15.17 12.87
CA ILE A 50 9.52 -15.98 12.10
C ILE A 50 10.26 -16.88 13.07
N ALA A 51 10.25 -18.18 12.78
CA ALA A 51 11.05 -19.18 13.48
C ALA A 51 11.48 -20.26 12.49
N ILE A 52 12.68 -20.12 11.94
CA ILE A 52 13.27 -21.07 11.00
C ILE A 52 14.26 -21.95 11.76
N ALA A 53 13.98 -23.25 11.81
CA ALA A 53 14.84 -24.20 12.51
C ALA A 53 16.26 -24.24 11.91
N ALA A 54 17.24 -24.70 12.69
CA ALA A 54 18.54 -25.07 12.16
C ALA A 54 18.37 -26.11 11.03
N LYS A 55 19.23 -26.01 10.02
CA LYS A 55 19.28 -26.96 8.92
C LYS A 55 20.46 -27.92 9.12
N SER A 56 20.36 -29.10 8.53
CA SER A 56 21.42 -30.11 8.55
C SER A 56 22.51 -29.87 7.50
N ALA A 57 22.29 -28.94 6.56
CA ALA A 57 23.27 -28.60 5.54
C ALA A 57 24.39 -27.71 6.11
N ASP A 58 25.64 -27.99 5.73
CA ASP A 58 26.83 -27.21 6.12
C ASP A 58 26.74 -25.74 5.70
N THR A 59 25.99 -25.44 4.65
CA THR A 59 25.71 -24.09 4.18
C THR A 59 24.25 -23.97 3.79
N VAL A 60 23.59 -22.94 4.30
CA VAL A 60 22.22 -22.58 3.96
C VAL A 60 22.24 -21.27 3.21
N ARG A 61 21.55 -21.22 2.06
CA ARG A 61 21.31 -19.97 1.36
C ARG A 61 20.04 -19.32 1.90
N MET A 62 20.16 -18.08 2.37
CA MET A 62 19.02 -17.28 2.82
C MET A 62 18.79 -16.09 1.90
N ASP A 63 17.62 -16.04 1.26
CA ASP A 63 17.19 -14.95 0.40
C ASP A 63 16.10 -14.12 1.13
N LEU A 64 16.44 -12.88 1.49
CA LEU A 64 15.49 -11.93 2.08
C LEU A 64 15.10 -10.90 1.03
N ARG A 65 13.80 -10.79 0.73
CA ARG A 65 13.26 -9.77 -0.19
C ARG A 65 12.24 -8.91 0.55
N PHE A 66 12.56 -7.64 0.71
CA PHE A 66 11.73 -6.68 1.42
C PHE A 66 11.35 -5.54 0.47
N GLY A 67 10.13 -5.01 0.66
CA GLY A 67 9.69 -3.77 0.01
C GLY A 67 10.27 -2.53 0.67
N ALA A 68 9.53 -1.41 0.64
CA ALA A 68 9.84 -0.27 1.51
C ALA A 68 9.61 -0.66 2.97
N ALA A 69 10.69 -0.86 3.71
CA ALA A 69 10.65 -1.37 5.07
C ALA A 69 11.76 -0.77 5.93
N GLU A 70 11.49 -0.63 7.23
CA GLU A 70 12.55 -0.52 8.23
C GLU A 70 13.10 -1.91 8.50
N PHE A 71 14.41 -2.08 8.32
CA PHE A 71 15.03 -3.40 8.35
C PHE A 71 16.13 -3.46 9.40
N ARG A 72 16.01 -4.42 10.33
CA ARG A 72 16.98 -4.69 11.40
C ARG A 72 17.34 -6.17 11.37
N LEU A 73 18.57 -6.45 10.95
CA LEU A 73 19.19 -7.76 11.00
C LEU A 73 20.24 -7.77 12.10
N ARG A 74 20.21 -8.78 12.97
CA ARG A 74 21.24 -8.96 14.01
C ARG A 74 21.80 -10.37 14.00
N PRO A 75 23.12 -10.55 14.14
CA PRO A 75 23.67 -11.85 14.46
C PRO A 75 23.25 -12.26 15.88
N ALA A 76 22.99 -13.54 16.08
CA ALA A 76 22.69 -14.13 17.39
C ALA A 76 23.32 -15.52 17.52
N ASN A 77 23.87 -15.83 18.69
CA ASN A 77 24.35 -17.17 18.99
C ASN A 77 23.18 -18.03 19.50
N MET A 78 22.39 -18.56 18.57
CA MET A 78 21.12 -19.25 18.86
C MET A 78 20.97 -20.54 18.04
N SER A 79 20.02 -21.40 18.42
CA SER A 79 19.78 -22.67 17.72
C SER A 79 18.95 -22.54 16.44
N PRO A 80 17.86 -21.75 16.37
CA PRO A 80 17.15 -21.53 15.11
C PRO A 80 18.06 -20.82 14.12
N LEU A 81 17.95 -21.11 12.83
CA LEU A 81 18.69 -20.40 11.78
C LEU A 81 18.30 -18.92 11.72
N ALA A 82 17.00 -18.64 11.86
CA ALA A 82 16.46 -17.29 11.96
C ALA A 82 15.26 -17.25 12.90
N GLU A 83 15.13 -16.16 13.65
CA GLU A 83 13.95 -15.88 14.46
C GLU A 83 13.66 -14.38 14.50
N GLY A 84 12.44 -14.00 14.82
CA GLY A 84 12.06 -12.61 15.01
C GLY A 84 10.66 -12.34 14.48
N GLN A 85 10.41 -11.10 14.10
CA GLN A 85 9.07 -10.68 13.65
C GLN A 85 9.12 -9.80 12.42
N ILE A 86 8.10 -9.92 11.59
CA ILE A 86 7.80 -9.00 10.49
C ILE A 86 6.46 -8.34 10.80
N VAL A 87 6.48 -7.02 10.94
CA VAL A 87 5.28 -6.21 11.21
C VAL A 87 4.87 -5.53 9.92
N TYR A 88 3.60 -5.59 9.58
CA TYR A 88 3.03 -4.96 8.40
C TYR A 88 1.65 -4.39 8.68
N TYR A 89 1.26 -3.36 7.93
CA TYR A 89 0.03 -2.59 8.16
C TYR A 89 -0.96 -2.68 6.98
N ASP A 90 -0.71 -3.58 6.02
CA ASP A 90 -1.63 -3.89 4.93
C ASP A 90 -1.61 -5.40 4.67
N HIS A 91 -2.77 -6.06 4.63
CA HIS A 91 -2.88 -7.52 4.44
C HIS A 91 -2.30 -8.03 3.11
N ARG A 92 -2.07 -7.15 2.13
CA ARG A 92 -1.41 -7.51 0.87
C ARG A 92 0.11 -7.66 1.02
N LEU A 93 0.66 -7.22 2.16
CA LEU A 93 2.08 -7.27 2.50
C LEU A 93 2.43 -8.47 3.38
N VAL A 94 1.56 -9.47 3.45
CA VAL A 94 1.87 -10.73 4.14
C VAL A 94 3.14 -11.33 3.51
N PRO A 95 4.17 -11.65 4.30
CA PRO A 95 5.37 -12.27 3.78
C PRO A 95 5.10 -13.71 3.32
N GLU A 96 5.70 -14.08 2.20
CA GLU A 96 5.85 -15.45 1.75
C GLU A 96 7.11 -16.07 2.36
N ILE A 97 6.98 -17.28 2.91
CA ILE A 97 8.08 -18.04 3.50
C ILE A 97 8.20 -19.37 2.76
N ILE A 98 9.37 -19.61 2.17
CA ILE A 98 9.75 -20.89 1.59
C ILE A 98 10.92 -21.43 2.42
N ASP A 99 10.73 -22.60 3.01
CA ASP A 99 11.68 -23.22 3.93
C ASP A 99 12.04 -24.64 3.48
N ASP A 100 13.11 -24.75 2.70
CA ASP A 100 13.62 -26.01 2.15
C ASP A 100 14.88 -26.49 2.89
N ASN A 101 15.46 -27.61 2.45
CA ASN A 101 16.59 -28.25 3.14
C ASN A 101 17.84 -27.37 3.26
N ASN A 102 18.23 -26.69 2.19
CA ASN A 102 19.43 -25.85 2.12
C ASN A 102 19.14 -24.42 1.64
N TYR A 103 17.85 -24.07 1.56
CA TYR A 103 17.39 -22.79 1.05
C TYR A 103 16.25 -22.26 1.90
N VAL A 104 16.33 -20.97 2.23
CA VAL A 104 15.26 -20.24 2.91
C VAL A 104 15.01 -18.97 2.14
N LYS A 105 13.76 -18.70 1.79
CA LYS A 105 13.32 -17.42 1.24
C LYS A 105 12.24 -16.83 2.12
N ILE A 106 12.45 -15.58 2.53
CA ILE A 106 11.42 -14.77 3.17
C ILE A 106 11.24 -13.54 2.30
N SER A 107 10.08 -13.43 1.65
CA SER A 107 9.82 -12.39 0.66
C SER A 107 8.50 -11.68 0.86
N GLN A 108 8.50 -10.37 0.72
CA GLN A 108 7.29 -9.56 0.70
C GLN A 108 7.16 -8.91 -0.68
N GLU A 109 6.11 -9.27 -1.41
CA GLU A 109 5.80 -8.68 -2.71
C GLU A 109 5.03 -7.36 -2.53
N THR A 110 5.41 -6.35 -3.29
CA THR A 110 4.72 -5.05 -3.33
C THR A 110 4.00 -4.82 -4.66
N SER A 111 4.04 -5.81 -5.56
CA SER A 111 3.40 -5.76 -6.87
C SER A 111 1.89 -5.58 -6.72
N GLY A 112 1.33 -4.61 -7.45
CA GLY A 112 -0.10 -4.28 -7.38
C GLY A 112 -0.47 -3.26 -6.29
N ILE A 113 0.49 -2.77 -5.51
CA ILE A 113 0.28 -1.65 -4.59
C ILE A 113 0.62 -0.34 -5.32
N ALA A 114 -0.27 0.10 -6.21
CA ALA A 114 -0.11 1.33 -6.98
C ALA A 114 -0.65 2.56 -6.21
N GLY A 115 0.07 3.69 -6.25
CA GLY A 115 -0.40 4.99 -5.77
C GLY A 115 0.66 5.78 -5.00
N SER A 116 1.09 5.27 -3.85
CA SER A 116 2.28 5.74 -3.13
C SER A 116 2.66 4.74 -2.04
N LEU A 117 3.97 4.58 -1.79
CA LEU A 117 4.46 3.84 -0.62
C LEU A 117 4.37 4.70 0.66
N ASP A 118 3.93 5.95 0.54
CA ASP A 118 3.95 6.96 1.62
C ASP A 118 3.05 6.63 2.81
N ASN A 119 2.23 5.58 2.70
CA ASN A 119 1.38 5.06 3.77
C ASN A 119 1.50 3.54 3.95
N ILE A 120 2.67 2.99 3.60
CA ILE A 120 3.01 1.58 3.78
C ILE A 120 4.19 1.50 4.73
N LYS A 121 3.93 0.95 5.91
CA LYS A 121 4.97 0.65 6.87
C LYS A 121 5.13 -0.86 6.96
N THR A 122 6.37 -1.32 6.83
CA THR A 122 6.78 -2.67 7.16
C THR A 122 8.01 -2.58 8.03
N GLU A 123 8.09 -3.38 9.09
CA GLU A 123 9.27 -3.49 9.95
C GLU A 123 9.72 -4.94 9.99
N TRP A 124 10.98 -5.18 9.66
CA TRP A 124 11.61 -6.49 9.74
C TRP A 124 12.61 -6.46 10.88
N ASN A 125 12.39 -7.29 11.89
CA ASN A 125 13.28 -7.38 13.04
C ASN A 125 13.68 -8.84 13.24
N LEU A 126 14.79 -9.22 12.62
CA LEU A 126 15.25 -10.61 12.55
C LEU A 126 16.61 -10.77 13.22
N ASN A 127 16.74 -11.86 13.97
CA ASN A 127 18.00 -12.42 14.42
C ASN A 127 18.39 -13.57 13.49
N LEU A 128 19.65 -13.62 13.08
CA LEU A 128 20.23 -14.72 12.29
C LEU A 128 21.26 -15.45 13.11
N SER A 129 21.25 -16.77 13.03
CA SER A 129 22.21 -17.57 13.76
C SER A 129 23.62 -17.39 13.20
N THR A 130 24.56 -17.20 14.11
CA THR A 130 26.00 -17.34 13.82
C THR A 130 26.55 -18.67 14.33
N ARG A 131 25.70 -19.54 14.89
CA ARG A 131 26.12 -20.83 15.40
C ARG A 131 26.36 -21.76 14.22
N GLN A 132 27.60 -22.22 14.08
CA GLN A 132 27.92 -23.34 13.20
C GLN A 132 27.38 -24.61 13.86
N VAL A 133 26.59 -25.39 13.11
CA VAL A 133 26.08 -26.70 13.54
C VAL A 133 27.17 -27.74 13.32
#